data_AF-A0A971XPW8-F1
#
_entry.id   AF-A0A971XPW8-F1
#
_cell.length_a   1.000
_cell.length_b   1.000
_cell.length_c   1.000
_cell.angle_alpha   90.00
_cell.angle_beta   90.00
_cell.angle_gamma   90.00
#
_symmetry.space_group_name_H-M   'P 1'
#
loop_
_entity.id
_entity.type
_entity.pdbx_description
1 polymer ?
#
loop_
_entity_poly.entity_id
_entity_poly.type
_entity_poly.pdbx_seq_one_letter_code
_entity_poly.pdbx_strand_id
1 'polypeptide(L)'
;MKKLSASSMLAFSLLVSAPLITTGTAQAHDTWILPSATILSGEKPWVTFDAAVGNDKFHFNHRPLPLNTVVITDPSGKALLPVNPFTGELRSGFDLQLTESGTYRIALVRNGVSAQWQENGKPRRWFGNAADLTANVPAQAESLKVQERTNRIETFVTKGKPTELLQVTEGLALQAQTHPNDLFSGETSAFILTLDGKPLEGATIEIVPEGSRYRNSVNEIEVKTDARGIFSVQWPAPGRYWVHAEHEGEARSNVRAADKRFAAYAATLEVLP
;
A
#
# COMPACT_ATOMS: atom_id res chain seq x y z
N MET A 1 3.00 -86.22 17.11
CA MET A 1 3.47 -85.18 18.05
C MET A 1 3.75 -83.90 17.26
N LYS A 2 3.22 -82.76 17.73
CA LYS A 2 3.38 -81.36 17.24
C LYS A 2 2.78 -81.05 15.84
N LYS A 3 1.60 -80.40 15.75
CA LYS A 3 1.25 -78.96 15.93
C LYS A 3 1.72 -78.08 14.76
N LEU A 4 0.77 -77.57 13.96
CA LEU A 4 0.35 -76.15 13.81
C LEU A 4 1.25 -75.37 12.82
N SER A 5 0.83 -74.41 12.00
CA SER A 5 -0.44 -73.78 11.60
C SER A 5 -0.05 -72.51 10.84
N ALA A 6 -0.78 -72.20 9.75
CA ALA A 6 -1.08 -70.86 9.21
C ALA A 6 0.06 -69.93 8.76
N SER A 7 -0.11 -69.28 7.61
CA SER A 7 -0.78 -67.97 7.56
C SER A 7 -0.75 -67.36 6.14
N SER A 8 -1.92 -66.92 5.69
CA SER A 8 -2.15 -66.11 4.49
C SER A 8 -1.35 -64.80 4.55
N MET A 9 -0.68 -64.45 3.46
CA MET A 9 -0.09 -63.13 3.27
C MET A 9 -1.17 -62.12 2.89
N LEU A 10 -1.49 -61.21 3.81
CA LEU A 10 -2.20 -59.96 3.53
C LEU A 10 -1.20 -58.95 2.95
N ALA A 11 -1.46 -58.44 1.74
CA ALA A 11 -0.73 -57.33 1.17
C ALA A 11 -1.19 -56.01 1.82
N PHE A 12 -0.27 -55.31 2.48
CA PHE A 12 -0.51 -54.01 3.10
C PHE A 12 -0.20 -52.91 2.07
N SER A 13 -1.22 -52.26 1.53
CA SER A 13 -1.06 -51.07 0.68
C SER A 13 -0.75 -49.86 1.56
N LEU A 14 0.48 -49.35 1.47
CA LEU A 14 0.90 -48.11 2.14
C LEU A 14 0.27 -46.90 1.44
N LEU A 15 -0.71 -46.24 2.07
CA LEU A 15 -1.12 -44.89 1.67
C LEU A 15 -0.07 -43.89 2.17
N VAL A 16 0.68 -43.28 1.24
CA VAL A 16 1.53 -42.13 1.52
C VAL A 16 0.65 -40.87 1.48
N SER A 17 0.24 -40.39 2.64
CA SER A 17 -0.40 -39.09 2.82
C SER A 17 0.64 -37.98 2.70
N ALA A 18 0.63 -37.23 1.59
CA ALA A 18 1.46 -36.06 1.42
C ALA A 18 0.97 -34.92 2.34
N PRO A 19 1.86 -34.24 3.10
CA PRO A 19 1.46 -33.10 3.92
C PRO A 19 1.08 -31.93 3.02
N LEU A 20 -0.17 -31.48 3.14
CA LEU A 20 -0.67 -30.26 2.52
C LEU A 20 0.01 -29.07 3.22
N ILE A 21 1.00 -28.46 2.56
CA ILE A 21 1.62 -27.22 3.02
C ILE A 21 0.56 -26.12 2.82
N THR A 22 -0.17 -25.79 3.88
CA THR A 22 -1.01 -24.59 3.89
C THR A 22 -0.08 -23.39 3.89
N THR A 23 0.11 -22.77 2.73
CA THR A 23 0.72 -21.45 2.62
C THR A 23 -0.16 -20.49 3.43
N GLY A 24 0.32 -20.05 4.59
CA GLY A 24 -0.38 -19.07 5.40
C GLY A 24 -0.68 -17.83 4.57
N THR A 25 -1.91 -17.31 4.66
CA THR A 25 -2.26 -15.99 4.15
C THR A 25 -1.27 -15.00 4.74
N ALA A 26 -0.41 -14.42 3.91
CA ALA A 26 0.40 -13.30 4.33
C ALA A 26 -0.57 -12.21 4.82
N GLN A 27 -0.63 -11.99 6.13
CA GLN A 27 -1.33 -10.83 6.68
C GLN A 27 -0.52 -9.60 6.24
N ALA A 28 -0.88 -9.04 5.09
CA ALA A 28 -0.48 -7.70 4.75
C ALA A 28 -1.17 -6.77 5.77
N HIS A 29 -0.39 -6.04 6.56
CA HIS A 29 -0.97 -5.04 7.43
C HIS A 29 -1.45 -3.87 6.57
N ASP A 30 -2.70 -3.46 6.76
CA ASP A 30 -3.29 -2.34 6.03
C ASP A 30 -2.69 -1.03 6.53
N THR A 31 -2.38 -0.14 5.61
CA THR A 31 -1.81 1.18 5.93
C THR A 31 -2.63 2.28 5.30
N TRP A 32 -2.90 3.34 6.04
CA TRP A 32 -3.68 4.47 5.55
C TRP A 32 -3.22 5.79 6.16
N ILE A 33 -3.59 6.87 5.47
CA ILE A 33 -3.67 8.21 6.01
C ILE A 33 -5.12 8.69 5.91
N LEU A 34 -5.66 9.23 6.99
CA LEU A 34 -7.06 9.60 7.13
C LEU A 34 -7.16 11.10 7.42
N PRO A 35 -7.72 11.91 6.51
CA PRO A 35 -8.01 13.31 6.78
C PRO A 35 -9.32 13.45 7.57
N SER A 36 -9.44 14.51 8.38
CA SER A 36 -10.67 14.85 9.10
C SER A 36 -11.79 15.36 8.18
N ALA A 37 -11.44 15.80 6.97
CA ALA A 37 -12.35 16.21 5.90
C ALA A 37 -11.60 16.18 4.54
N THR A 38 -12.30 15.88 3.45
CA THR A 38 -11.71 15.88 2.11
C THR A 38 -12.06 17.13 1.28
N ILE A 39 -13.18 17.80 1.55
CA ILE A 39 -13.60 19.03 0.86
C ILE A 39 -13.91 20.10 1.90
N LEU A 40 -13.26 21.27 1.77
CA LEU A 40 -13.40 22.38 2.70
C LEU A 40 -13.63 23.71 1.97
N SER A 41 -14.33 24.60 2.65
CA SER A 41 -14.50 26.01 2.28
C SER A 41 -14.00 26.93 3.39
N GLY A 42 -13.82 28.21 3.08
CA GLY A 42 -13.34 29.22 4.02
C GLY A 42 -11.94 29.71 3.70
N GLU A 43 -11.48 30.73 4.42
CA GLU A 43 -10.24 31.45 4.06
C GLU A 43 -8.99 30.59 4.30
N LYS A 44 -8.84 29.98 5.48
CA LYS A 44 -7.67 29.16 5.86
C LYS A 44 -8.07 28.01 6.78
N PRO A 45 -8.92 27.08 6.29
CA PRO A 45 -9.39 25.97 7.11
C PRO A 45 -8.24 25.04 7.50
N TRP A 46 -8.42 24.35 8.62
CA TRP A 46 -7.51 23.34 9.14
C TRP A 46 -8.04 21.94 8.83
N VAL A 47 -7.12 21.02 8.56
CA VAL A 47 -7.40 19.59 8.44
C VAL A 47 -6.40 18.83 9.29
N THR A 48 -6.90 17.87 10.06
CA THR A 48 -6.06 16.95 10.84
C THR A 48 -5.97 15.63 10.09
N PHE A 49 -4.79 15.02 10.13
CA PHE A 49 -4.49 13.75 9.48
C PHE A 49 -4.03 12.74 10.50
N ASP A 50 -4.53 11.51 10.38
CA ASP A 50 -4.06 10.35 11.13
C ASP A 50 -3.43 9.32 10.21
N ALA A 51 -2.27 8.80 10.56
CA ALA A 51 -1.54 7.80 9.80
C ALA A 51 -1.24 6.57 10.67
N ALA A 52 -1.66 5.41 10.21
CA ALA A 52 -1.55 4.18 10.98
C ALA A 52 -1.46 2.94 10.11
N VAL A 53 -1.00 1.88 10.78
CA VAL A 53 -1.07 0.50 10.33
C VAL A 53 -2.15 -0.20 11.17
N GLY A 54 -2.92 -1.09 10.57
CA GLY A 54 -3.92 -1.89 11.27
C GLY A 54 -4.21 -3.22 10.59
N ASN A 55 -4.92 -4.08 11.32
CA ASN A 55 -5.45 -5.33 10.79
C ASN A 55 -6.86 -5.15 10.23
N ASP A 56 -7.55 -4.07 10.63
CA ASP A 56 -8.83 -3.66 10.09
C ASP A 56 -8.67 -2.23 9.55
N LYS A 57 -9.03 -2.01 8.29
CA LYS A 57 -8.93 -0.72 7.61
C LYS A 57 -9.63 0.38 8.41
N PHE A 58 -8.91 1.47 8.64
CA PHE A 58 -9.35 2.64 9.41
C PHE A 58 -9.57 2.40 10.92
N HIS A 59 -9.07 1.29 11.47
CA HIS A 59 -9.10 1.04 12.91
C HIS A 59 -7.69 1.04 13.53
N PHE A 60 -7.44 1.95 14.45
CA PHE A 60 -6.15 2.11 15.11
C PHE A 60 -5.85 0.99 16.11
N ASN A 61 -5.31 -0.14 15.65
CA ASN A 61 -5.09 -1.33 16.48
C ASN A 61 -3.71 -2.01 16.34
N HIS A 62 -2.79 -1.47 15.54
CA HIS A 62 -1.47 -2.08 15.36
C HIS A 62 -0.30 -1.14 15.72
N ARG A 63 0.01 -0.14 14.91
CA ARG A 63 1.14 0.79 15.16
C ARG A 63 1.04 2.09 14.34
N PRO A 64 1.67 3.18 14.77
CA PRO A 64 1.79 4.40 13.97
C PRO A 64 2.59 4.20 12.69
N LEU A 65 2.29 5.02 11.67
CA LEU A 65 3.19 5.25 10.55
C LEU A 65 4.08 6.47 10.86
N PRO A 66 5.41 6.40 10.65
CA PRO A 66 6.29 7.50 11.01
C PRO A 66 6.18 8.67 10.02
N LEU A 67 6.11 9.87 10.59
CA LEU A 67 5.86 11.11 9.86
C LEU A 67 7.10 11.68 9.15
N ASN A 68 8.30 11.12 9.37
CA ASN A 68 9.51 11.52 8.64
C ASN A 68 9.48 11.13 7.15
N THR A 69 8.40 10.48 6.70
CA THR A 69 8.15 10.09 5.32
C THR A 69 6.99 10.87 4.68
N VAL A 70 6.42 11.84 5.42
CA VAL A 70 5.34 12.69 4.92
C VAL A 70 5.86 13.63 3.84
N VAL A 71 5.12 13.67 2.74
CA VAL A 71 5.25 14.61 1.63
C VAL A 71 3.90 15.28 1.44
N ILE A 72 3.85 16.60 1.60
CA ILE A 72 2.66 17.41 1.40
C ILE A 72 2.94 18.33 0.22
N THR A 73 2.07 18.29 -0.78
CA THR A 73 2.16 19.14 -1.97
C THR A 73 0.88 19.96 -2.09
N ASP A 74 1.03 21.28 -2.19
CA ASP A 74 -0.08 22.20 -2.39
C ASP A 74 -0.54 22.23 -3.87
N PRO A 75 -1.65 22.92 -4.17
CA PRO A 75 -2.19 23.01 -5.54
C PRO A 75 -1.24 23.65 -6.56
N SER A 76 -0.24 24.43 -6.10
CA SER A 76 0.78 25.05 -6.97
C SER A 76 2.00 24.14 -7.20
N GLY A 77 2.09 23.02 -6.48
CA GLY A 77 3.24 22.11 -6.49
C GLY A 77 4.30 22.40 -5.45
N LYS A 78 4.07 23.37 -4.57
CA LYS A 78 5.00 23.69 -3.50
C LYS A 78 4.89 22.66 -2.38
N ALA A 79 6.04 22.24 -1.86
CA ALA A 79 6.11 21.37 -0.70
C ALA A 79 5.76 22.13 0.60
N LEU A 80 4.96 21.50 1.45
CA LEU A 80 4.60 22.01 2.78
C LEU A 80 5.11 21.08 3.88
N LEU A 81 5.22 21.60 5.09
CA LEU A 81 5.56 20.85 6.28
C LEU A 81 4.31 20.54 7.11
N PRO A 82 4.23 19.37 7.77
CA PRO A 82 3.18 19.09 8.73
C PRO A 82 3.27 20.06 9.92
N VAL A 83 2.11 20.46 10.45
CA VAL A 83 1.99 21.27 11.67
C VAL A 83 1.63 20.35 12.83
N ASN A 84 2.10 20.64 14.05
CA ASN A 84 1.80 19.86 15.26
C ASN A 84 1.98 18.33 15.11
N PRO A 85 3.09 17.83 14.54
CA PRO A 85 3.26 16.38 14.39
C PRO A 85 3.32 15.70 15.75
N PHE A 86 2.58 14.60 15.90
CA PHE A 86 2.66 13.72 17.05
C PHE A 86 2.76 12.26 16.62
N THR A 87 3.36 11.43 17.47
CA THR A 87 3.38 9.97 17.31
C THR A 87 3.01 9.34 18.64
N GLY A 88 1.88 8.64 18.67
CA GLY A 88 1.49 7.80 19.80
C GLY A 88 1.66 6.31 19.48
N GLU A 89 1.17 5.45 20.36
CA GLU A 89 1.35 3.99 20.25
C GLU A 89 0.58 3.34 19.07
N LEU A 90 -0.55 3.94 18.66
CA LEU A 90 -1.44 3.34 17.66
C LEU A 90 -1.61 4.17 16.39
N ARG A 91 -1.26 5.46 16.44
CA ARG A 91 -1.34 6.38 15.31
C ARG A 91 -0.34 7.51 15.45
N SER A 92 0.12 8.02 14.32
CA SER A 92 0.71 9.35 14.24
C SER A 92 -0.33 10.31 13.66
N GLY A 93 -0.18 11.59 13.96
CA GLY A 93 -1.03 12.60 13.32
C GLY A 93 -0.38 13.97 13.26
N PHE A 94 -0.96 14.83 12.45
CA PHE A 94 -0.50 16.19 12.21
C PHE A 94 -1.63 17.02 11.63
N ASP A 95 -1.45 18.33 11.64
CA ASP A 95 -2.36 19.31 11.06
C ASP A 95 -1.79 19.92 9.78
N LEU A 96 -2.68 20.43 8.93
CA LEU A 96 -2.36 21.28 7.80
C LEU A 96 -3.35 22.43 7.72
N GLN A 97 -2.85 23.64 7.50
CA GLN A 97 -3.68 24.78 7.14
C GLN A 97 -3.70 24.96 5.63
N LEU A 98 -4.90 25.03 5.03
CA LEU A 98 -5.05 25.14 3.58
C LEU A 98 -5.09 26.62 3.16
N THR A 99 -3.94 27.16 2.75
CA THR A 99 -3.81 28.58 2.34
C THR A 99 -4.20 28.81 0.88
N GLU A 100 -3.84 27.90 -0.01
CA GLU A 100 -4.11 27.95 -1.45
C GLU A 100 -5.43 27.26 -1.78
N SER A 101 -6.14 27.77 -2.80
CA SER A 101 -7.34 27.08 -3.31
C SER A 101 -6.93 25.98 -4.28
N GLY A 102 -7.63 24.85 -4.23
CA GLY A 102 -7.32 23.68 -5.04
C GLY A 102 -7.09 22.43 -4.21
N THR A 103 -6.50 21.43 -4.87
CA THR A 103 -6.30 20.09 -4.32
C THR A 103 -4.87 19.89 -3.83
N TYR A 104 -4.77 19.54 -2.56
CA TYR A 104 -3.57 19.14 -1.87
C TYR A 104 -3.40 17.63 -1.98
N ARG A 105 -2.17 17.18 -2.23
CA ARG A 105 -1.77 15.77 -2.15
C ARG A 105 -0.98 15.55 -0.86
N ILE A 106 -1.44 14.63 -0.03
CA ILE A 106 -0.78 14.27 1.23
C ILE A 106 -0.38 12.81 1.14
N ALA A 107 0.91 12.51 1.22
CA ALA A 107 1.42 11.16 1.08
C ALA A 107 2.46 10.81 2.16
N LEU A 108 2.54 9.54 2.54
CA LEU A 108 3.73 8.95 3.15
C LEU A 108 4.45 8.13 2.09
N VAL A 109 5.69 8.49 1.79
CA VAL A 109 6.49 7.87 0.73
C VAL A 109 7.74 7.25 1.31
N ARG A 110 7.94 5.96 1.04
CA ARG A 110 9.14 5.22 1.46
C ARG A 110 9.75 4.52 0.26
N ASN A 111 10.96 4.93 -0.07
CA ASN A 111 11.78 4.29 -1.08
C ASN A 111 13.04 3.74 -0.40
N GLY A 112 13.49 2.57 -0.81
CA GLY A 112 14.71 1.99 -0.24
C GLY A 112 15.01 0.61 -0.80
N VAL A 113 16.05 0.02 -0.26
CA VAL A 113 16.53 -1.30 -0.60
C VAL A 113 16.59 -2.13 0.66
N SER A 114 16.02 -3.33 0.62
CA SER A 114 16.23 -4.36 1.62
C SER A 114 17.24 -5.39 1.09
N ALA A 115 18.21 -5.75 1.92
CA ALA A 115 19.13 -6.85 1.66
C ALA A 115 19.03 -7.89 2.78
N GLN A 116 19.17 -9.16 2.41
CA GLN A 116 19.34 -10.26 3.35
C GLN A 116 20.44 -11.20 2.86
N TRP A 117 21.25 -11.72 3.77
CA TRP A 117 22.35 -12.62 3.45
C TRP A 117 22.71 -13.49 4.65
N GLN A 118 23.61 -14.46 4.46
CA GLN A 118 24.22 -15.24 5.52
C GLN A 118 25.62 -14.72 5.84
N GLU A 119 25.92 -14.56 7.13
CA GLU A 119 27.25 -14.20 7.62
C GLU A 119 27.60 -15.12 8.78
N ASN A 120 28.65 -15.93 8.64
CA ASN A 120 29.07 -16.92 9.63
C ASN A 120 27.90 -17.86 10.05
N GLY A 121 27.10 -18.29 9.09
CA GLY A 121 25.93 -19.17 9.32
C GLY A 121 24.74 -18.48 10.02
N LYS A 122 24.76 -17.16 10.19
CA LYS A 122 23.66 -16.39 10.79
C LYS A 122 23.01 -15.46 9.77
N PRO A 123 21.67 -15.36 9.75
CA PRO A 123 20.98 -14.45 8.86
C PRO A 123 21.26 -13.00 9.26
N ARG A 124 21.64 -12.19 8.28
CA ARG A 124 21.77 -10.73 8.38
C ARG A 124 20.75 -10.07 7.47
N ARG A 125 20.32 -8.89 7.90
CA ARG A 125 19.39 -8.04 7.15
C ARG A 125 19.84 -6.60 7.23
N TRP A 126 19.57 -5.86 6.17
CA TRP A 126 19.80 -4.44 6.11
C TRP A 126 18.68 -3.76 5.32
N PHE A 127 18.31 -2.56 5.72
CA PHE A 127 17.38 -1.70 5.00
C PHE A 127 17.91 -0.28 4.98
N GLY A 128 17.90 0.37 3.83
CA GLY A 128 18.38 1.74 3.67
C GLY A 128 18.22 2.27 2.26
N ASN A 129 18.84 3.41 1.97
CA ASN A 129 18.82 3.98 0.62
C ASN A 129 19.71 3.16 -0.32
N ALA A 130 19.38 3.12 -1.61
CA ALA A 130 20.19 2.40 -2.60
C ALA A 130 21.67 2.86 -2.61
N ALA A 131 21.92 4.15 -2.37
CA ALA A 131 23.27 4.73 -2.32
C ALA A 131 24.15 4.15 -1.19
N ASP A 132 23.54 3.71 -0.09
CA ASP A 132 24.26 3.22 1.09
C ASP A 132 24.48 1.70 1.05
N LEU A 133 23.94 1.01 0.04
CA LEU A 133 23.91 -0.45 -0.03
C LEU A 133 25.33 -1.05 -0.01
N THR A 134 26.22 -0.57 -0.88
CA THR A 134 27.57 -1.13 -1.02
C THR A 134 28.46 -0.88 0.21
N ALA A 135 28.15 0.15 1.00
CA ALA A 135 28.85 0.44 2.24
C ALA A 135 28.42 -0.47 3.40
N ASN A 136 27.20 -1.02 3.33
CA ASN A 136 26.59 -1.77 4.43
C ASN A 136 26.38 -3.26 4.15
N VAL A 137 26.40 -3.67 2.88
CA VAL A 137 26.09 -5.04 2.45
C VAL A 137 27.28 -5.60 1.66
N PRO A 138 27.87 -6.74 2.10
CA PRO A 138 28.99 -7.34 1.38
C PRO A 138 28.55 -7.85 0.01
N ALA A 139 29.23 -7.42 -1.06
CA ALA A 139 28.82 -7.70 -2.45
C ALA A 139 28.80 -9.19 -2.83
N GLN A 140 29.60 -10.02 -2.15
CA GLN A 140 29.69 -11.47 -2.39
C GLN A 140 29.23 -12.27 -1.16
N ALA A 141 28.31 -11.70 -0.37
CA ALA A 141 27.76 -12.40 0.77
C ALA A 141 27.02 -13.68 0.34
N GLU A 142 27.15 -14.73 1.15
CA GLU A 142 26.47 -15.99 0.91
C GLU A 142 24.95 -15.78 0.93
N SER A 143 24.24 -16.35 -0.06
CA SER A 143 22.78 -16.24 -0.18
C SER A 143 22.25 -14.79 -0.19
N LEU A 144 23.04 -13.84 -0.71
CA LEU A 144 22.63 -12.45 -0.83
C LEU A 144 21.39 -12.33 -1.71
N LYS A 145 20.35 -11.69 -1.17
CA LYS A 145 19.14 -11.28 -1.88
C LYS A 145 18.90 -9.81 -1.60
N VAL A 146 18.74 -9.04 -2.66
CA VAL A 146 18.51 -7.60 -2.60
C VAL A 146 17.21 -7.30 -3.34
N GLN A 147 16.37 -6.46 -2.73
CA GLN A 147 15.08 -6.06 -3.26
C GLN A 147 14.88 -4.57 -3.08
N GLU A 148 14.52 -3.88 -4.15
CA GLU A 148 14.05 -2.49 -4.11
C GLU A 148 12.60 -2.46 -3.59
N ARG A 149 12.28 -1.48 -2.74
CA ARG A 149 10.94 -1.27 -2.22
C ARG A 149 10.53 0.18 -2.40
N THR A 150 9.35 0.39 -2.99
CA THR A 150 8.70 1.71 -3.06
C THR A 150 7.29 1.59 -2.49
N ASN A 151 6.96 2.35 -1.47
CA ASN A 151 5.64 2.35 -0.86
C ASN A 151 5.08 3.78 -0.83
N ARG A 152 3.83 3.93 -1.24
CA ARG A 152 3.10 5.19 -1.25
C ARG A 152 1.76 5.01 -0.57
N ILE A 153 1.49 5.82 0.45
CA ILE A 153 0.20 5.87 1.13
C ILE A 153 -0.30 7.29 1.00
N GLU A 154 -1.44 7.55 0.36
CA GLU A 154 -1.89 8.93 0.12
C GLU A 154 -3.37 9.19 0.35
N THR A 155 -3.70 10.48 0.46
CA THR A 155 -5.07 11.01 0.47
C THR A 155 -5.04 12.39 -0.19
N PHE A 156 -6.22 12.88 -0.55
CA PHE A 156 -6.38 14.17 -1.21
C PHE A 156 -7.33 15.05 -0.41
N VAL A 157 -7.05 16.35 -0.35
CA VAL A 157 -7.89 17.34 0.33
C VAL A 157 -8.05 18.55 -0.58
N THR A 158 -9.27 19.02 -0.77
CA THR A 158 -9.59 20.11 -1.68
C THR A 158 -10.16 21.29 -0.91
N LYS A 159 -9.59 22.47 -1.13
CA LYS A 159 -10.16 23.75 -0.68
C LYS A 159 -10.81 24.46 -1.86
N GLY A 160 -12.13 24.65 -1.79
CA GLY A 160 -12.88 25.27 -2.88
C GLY A 160 -13.00 24.34 -4.09
N LYS A 161 -12.58 24.81 -5.27
CA LYS A 161 -12.69 24.03 -6.52
C LYS A 161 -11.52 23.05 -6.66
N PRO A 162 -11.76 21.80 -7.10
CA PRO A 162 -10.69 20.87 -7.47
C PRO A 162 -9.70 21.43 -8.49
N THR A 163 -8.44 21.06 -8.37
CA THR A 163 -7.39 21.31 -9.37
C THR A 163 -6.83 20.00 -9.90
N GLU A 164 -6.18 20.04 -11.06
CA GLU A 164 -5.50 18.87 -11.58
C GLU A 164 -4.44 18.36 -10.60
N LEU A 165 -4.35 17.03 -10.49
CA LEU A 165 -3.32 16.40 -9.67
C LEU A 165 -1.98 16.44 -10.40
N LEU A 166 -0.95 16.93 -9.72
CA LEU A 166 0.42 16.83 -10.21
C LEU A 166 0.81 15.37 -10.39
N GLN A 167 1.53 15.10 -11.49
CA GLN A 167 2.01 13.77 -11.81
C GLN A 167 3.09 13.32 -10.83
N VAL A 168 3.00 12.07 -10.40
CA VAL A 168 4.04 11.39 -9.63
C VAL A 168 4.83 10.49 -10.57
N THR A 169 6.14 10.63 -10.54
CA THR A 169 7.06 9.96 -11.48
C THR A 169 7.85 8.82 -10.85
N GLU A 170 7.59 8.51 -9.57
CA GLU A 170 8.27 7.44 -8.84
C GLU A 170 7.29 6.58 -8.06
N GLY A 171 7.47 5.25 -8.15
CA GLY A 171 6.61 4.31 -7.44
C GLY A 171 5.29 4.11 -8.13
N LEU A 172 4.40 3.38 -7.45
CA LEU A 172 3.00 3.34 -7.83
C LEU A 172 2.32 4.66 -7.43
N ALA A 173 1.49 5.18 -8.31
CA ALA A 173 0.69 6.37 -8.04
C ALA A 173 -0.57 6.43 -8.90
N LEU A 174 -1.58 7.13 -8.39
CA LEU A 174 -2.83 7.39 -9.07
C LEU A 174 -2.79 8.72 -9.83
N GLN A 175 -3.26 8.70 -11.08
CA GLN A 175 -3.66 9.88 -11.84
C GLN A 175 -5.19 9.89 -12.00
N ALA A 176 -5.77 11.07 -11.95
CA ALA A 176 -7.23 11.26 -11.96
C ALA A 176 -7.75 11.39 -13.39
N GLN A 177 -8.73 10.55 -13.78
CA GLN A 177 -9.68 10.94 -14.82
C GLN A 177 -10.94 11.53 -14.18
N THR A 178 -11.42 10.87 -13.13
CA THR A 178 -12.33 11.47 -12.14
C THR A 178 -11.50 12.01 -10.98
N HIS A 179 -11.82 13.22 -10.50
CA HIS A 179 -11.11 13.83 -9.39
C HIS A 179 -11.35 13.05 -8.08
N PRO A 180 -10.32 12.76 -7.25
CA PRO A 180 -10.46 11.88 -6.07
C PRO A 180 -11.35 12.44 -4.94
N ASN A 181 -11.66 13.74 -4.98
CA ASN A 181 -12.61 14.39 -4.06
C ASN A 181 -13.91 14.81 -4.77
N ASP A 182 -14.24 14.15 -5.87
CA ASP A 182 -15.46 14.36 -6.66
C ASP A 182 -16.06 12.99 -7.00
N LEU A 183 -16.33 12.20 -5.95
CA LEU A 183 -16.81 10.82 -6.04
C LEU A 183 -18.19 10.72 -5.41
N PHE A 184 -19.16 10.18 -6.14
CA PHE A 184 -20.53 10.02 -5.68
C PHE A 184 -21.01 8.58 -5.76
N SER A 185 -21.89 8.21 -4.85
CA SER A 185 -22.48 6.88 -4.80
C SER A 185 -23.37 6.63 -6.03
N GLY A 186 -23.30 5.43 -6.58
CA GLY A 186 -23.99 5.05 -7.81
C GLY A 186 -23.29 5.48 -9.11
N GLU A 187 -22.39 6.46 -9.05
CA GLU A 187 -21.60 6.91 -10.20
C GLU A 187 -20.38 6.02 -10.46
N THR A 188 -19.89 6.04 -11.70
CA THR A 188 -18.65 5.38 -12.09
C THR A 188 -17.52 6.40 -12.17
N SER A 189 -16.43 6.14 -11.46
CA SER A 189 -15.20 6.92 -11.51
C SER A 189 -14.09 6.15 -12.21
N ALA A 190 -13.18 6.86 -12.85
CA ALA A 190 -12.03 6.27 -13.53
C ALA A 190 -10.72 6.90 -13.09
N PHE A 191 -9.69 6.08 -12.97
CA PHE A 191 -8.35 6.48 -12.58
C PHE A 191 -7.31 5.72 -13.40
N ILE A 192 -6.10 6.28 -13.48
CA ILE A 192 -4.95 5.61 -14.10
C ILE A 192 -3.98 5.22 -12.99
N LEU A 193 -3.72 3.93 -12.82
CA LEU A 193 -2.60 3.49 -12.01
C LEU A 193 -1.33 3.58 -12.85
N THR A 194 -0.31 4.22 -12.31
CA THR A 194 1.00 4.36 -12.94
C THR A 194 2.09 3.74 -12.10
N LEU A 195 3.11 3.19 -12.76
CA LEU A 195 4.40 2.83 -12.17
C LEU A 195 5.46 3.75 -12.77
N ASP A 196 6.12 4.54 -11.93
CA ASP A 196 7.11 5.55 -12.33
C ASP A 196 6.58 6.51 -13.41
N GLY A 197 5.34 6.96 -13.24
CA GLY A 197 4.66 7.87 -14.16
C GLY A 197 4.16 7.25 -15.47
N LYS A 198 4.41 5.95 -15.71
CA LYS A 198 3.90 5.23 -16.89
C LYS A 198 2.68 4.41 -16.53
N PRO A 199 1.64 4.33 -17.39
CA PRO A 199 0.50 3.46 -17.15
C PRO A 199 0.89 2.02 -16.86
N LEU A 200 0.28 1.41 -15.84
CA LEU A 200 0.54 0.03 -15.45
C LEU A 200 -0.65 -0.85 -15.88
N GLU A 201 -0.47 -1.66 -16.91
CA GLU A 201 -1.47 -2.60 -17.42
C GLU A 201 -1.59 -3.85 -16.54
N GLY A 202 -2.81 -4.39 -16.42
CA GLY A 202 -3.08 -5.69 -15.81
C GLY A 202 -2.90 -5.75 -14.29
N ALA A 203 -2.70 -4.62 -13.62
CA ALA A 203 -2.63 -4.54 -12.18
C ALA A 203 -4.00 -4.78 -11.56
N THR A 204 -4.03 -5.61 -10.51
CA THR A 204 -5.20 -5.77 -9.65
C THR A 204 -5.28 -4.60 -8.67
N ILE A 205 -6.46 -3.99 -8.59
CA ILE A 205 -6.81 -2.95 -7.62
C ILE A 205 -7.81 -3.55 -6.64
N GLU A 206 -7.44 -3.58 -5.36
CA GLU A 206 -8.31 -3.93 -4.25
C GLU A 206 -8.95 -2.66 -3.70
N ILE A 207 -10.26 -2.64 -3.56
CA ILE A 207 -11.00 -1.50 -3.00
C ILE A 207 -11.92 -2.01 -1.90
N VAL A 208 -11.74 -1.48 -0.69
CA VAL A 208 -12.51 -1.93 0.49
C VAL A 208 -13.18 -0.74 1.17
N PRO A 209 -14.53 -0.75 1.32
CA PRO A 209 -15.22 0.26 2.10
C PRO A 209 -14.87 0.13 3.59
N GLU A 210 -14.74 1.27 4.26
CA GLU A 210 -14.59 1.33 5.72
C GLU A 210 -15.71 0.59 6.44
N GLY A 211 -15.44 0.13 7.67
CA GLY A 211 -16.49 -0.34 8.58
C GLY A 211 -16.79 -1.83 8.43
N SER A 212 -15.86 -2.60 7.84
CA SER A 212 -15.92 -4.06 7.78
C SER A 212 -16.16 -4.68 9.16
N ARG A 213 -15.61 -4.09 10.23
CA ARG A 213 -15.83 -4.48 11.62
C ARG A 213 -17.31 -4.50 12.04
N TYR A 214 -18.15 -3.68 11.41
CA TYR A 214 -19.58 -3.55 11.73
C TYR A 214 -20.47 -4.25 10.69
N ARG A 215 -19.87 -5.10 9.83
CA ARG A 215 -20.57 -5.87 8.80
C ARG A 215 -20.19 -7.34 8.87
N ASN A 216 -21.00 -8.18 8.24
CA ASN A 216 -20.73 -9.62 8.12
C ASN A 216 -19.73 -9.93 6.99
N SER A 217 -19.31 -8.93 6.21
CA SER A 217 -18.43 -9.08 5.05
C SER A 217 -17.60 -7.81 4.81
N VAL A 218 -16.41 -8.00 4.22
CA VAL A 218 -15.46 -6.91 3.88
C VAL A 218 -16.04 -6.00 2.78
N ASN A 219 -16.85 -6.57 1.87
CA ASN A 219 -17.39 -5.91 0.67
C ASN A 219 -16.27 -5.37 -0.24
N GLU A 220 -15.23 -6.17 -0.40
CA GLU A 220 -14.13 -5.90 -1.32
C GLU A 220 -14.62 -5.84 -2.77
N ILE A 221 -14.11 -4.87 -3.51
CA ILE A 221 -14.28 -4.70 -4.94
C ILE A 221 -12.91 -4.90 -5.57
N GLU A 222 -12.80 -5.87 -6.48
CA GLU A 222 -11.58 -6.11 -7.25
C GLU A 222 -11.80 -5.64 -8.70
N VAL A 223 -10.91 -4.79 -9.20
CA VAL A 223 -10.88 -4.37 -10.61
C VAL A 223 -9.47 -4.48 -11.17
N LYS A 224 -9.35 -4.52 -12.50
CA LYS A 224 -8.04 -4.57 -13.17
C LYS A 224 -7.83 -3.37 -14.08
N THR A 225 -6.58 -2.96 -14.19
CA THR A 225 -6.20 -1.90 -15.13
C THR A 225 -6.15 -2.40 -16.57
N ASP A 226 -6.64 -1.58 -17.51
CA ASP A 226 -6.56 -1.84 -18.95
C ASP A 226 -5.16 -1.54 -19.52
N ALA A 227 -4.97 -1.70 -20.84
CA ALA A 227 -3.71 -1.41 -21.53
C ALA A 227 -3.24 0.06 -21.42
N ARG A 228 -4.12 0.97 -20.99
CA ARG A 228 -3.80 2.38 -20.71
C ARG A 228 -3.65 2.63 -19.21
N GLY A 229 -3.54 1.58 -18.40
CA GLY A 229 -3.45 1.65 -16.94
C GLY A 229 -4.76 2.07 -16.25
N ILE A 230 -5.87 2.12 -16.97
CA ILE A 230 -7.13 2.65 -16.45
C ILE A 230 -7.88 1.57 -15.70
N PHE A 231 -8.34 1.89 -14.50
CA PHE A 231 -9.39 1.12 -13.83
C PHE A 231 -10.61 2.00 -13.58
N SER A 232 -11.79 1.39 -13.59
CA SER A 232 -13.05 2.04 -13.31
C SER A 232 -13.75 1.34 -12.16
N VAL A 233 -14.41 2.12 -11.31
CA VAL A 233 -15.14 1.65 -10.14
C VAL A 233 -16.50 2.34 -10.08
N GLN A 234 -17.55 1.54 -9.90
CA GLN A 234 -18.86 2.05 -9.53
C GLN A 234 -18.98 2.00 -8.00
N TRP A 235 -19.25 3.14 -7.37
CA TRP A 235 -19.27 3.21 -5.91
C TRP A 235 -20.61 2.74 -5.35
N PRO A 236 -20.66 1.64 -4.59
CA PRO A 236 -21.94 1.05 -4.18
C PRO A 236 -22.64 1.85 -3.07
N ALA A 237 -21.89 2.64 -2.29
CA ALA A 237 -22.40 3.39 -1.16
C ALA A 237 -21.50 4.60 -0.83
N PRO A 238 -22.03 5.65 -0.19
CA PRO A 238 -21.20 6.70 0.37
C PRO A 238 -20.33 6.19 1.54
N GLY A 239 -19.21 6.85 1.76
CA GLY A 239 -18.26 6.52 2.83
C GLY A 239 -16.82 6.56 2.35
N ARG A 240 -15.90 6.17 3.25
CA ARG A 240 -14.48 6.08 2.91
C ARG A 240 -14.14 4.72 2.34
N TYR A 241 -13.23 4.72 1.38
CA TYR A 241 -12.71 3.54 0.72
C TYR A 241 -11.20 3.52 0.81
N TRP A 242 -10.66 2.35 1.15
CA TRP A 242 -9.24 2.05 1.03
C TRP A 242 -8.99 1.43 -0.35
N VAL A 243 -8.13 2.04 -1.14
CA VAL A 243 -7.74 1.58 -2.49
C VAL A 243 -6.30 1.11 -2.44
N HIS A 244 -6.01 -0.08 -2.92
CA HIS A 244 -4.69 -0.69 -2.84
C HIS A 244 -4.27 -1.40 -4.11
N ALA A 245 -2.98 -1.35 -4.38
CA ALA A 245 -2.35 -2.09 -5.47
C ALA A 245 -0.90 -2.44 -5.12
N GLU A 246 -0.47 -3.60 -5.57
CA GLU A 246 0.91 -4.04 -5.47
C GLU A 246 1.44 -4.45 -6.84
N HIS A 247 2.74 -4.27 -7.02
CA HIS A 247 3.43 -4.69 -8.21
C HIS A 247 4.81 -5.25 -7.86
N GLU A 248 5.07 -6.48 -8.28
CA GLU A 248 6.41 -7.05 -8.28
C GLU A 248 6.94 -7.06 -9.72
N GLY A 249 8.15 -6.53 -9.91
CA GLY A 249 8.78 -6.44 -11.22
C GLY A 249 10.30 -6.36 -11.11
N GLU A 250 10.95 -6.02 -12.21
CA GLU A 250 12.39 -5.78 -12.24
C GLU A 250 12.77 -4.53 -11.43
N ALA A 251 13.93 -4.58 -10.78
CA ALA A 251 14.48 -3.40 -10.13
C ALA A 251 14.78 -2.29 -11.13
N ARG A 252 14.71 -1.02 -10.68
CA ARG A 252 15.16 0.09 -11.52
C ARG A 252 16.63 -0.09 -11.85
N SER A 253 17.03 0.27 -13.07
CA SER A 253 18.40 0.09 -13.56
C SER A 253 19.48 0.82 -12.74
N ASN A 254 19.09 1.84 -11.96
CA ASN A 254 19.96 2.56 -11.04
C ASN A 254 20.16 1.84 -9.69
N VAL A 255 19.44 0.74 -9.43
CA VAL A 255 19.59 -0.14 -8.26
C VAL A 255 20.17 -1.49 -8.71
N ARG A 256 21.35 -1.46 -9.35
CA ARG A 256 21.97 -2.60 -10.05
C ARG A 256 22.16 -3.89 -9.22
N ALA A 257 22.18 -3.78 -7.89
CA ALA A 257 22.35 -4.92 -7.00
C ALA A 257 21.04 -5.64 -6.67
N ALA A 258 19.88 -5.03 -6.93
CA ALA A 258 18.57 -5.63 -6.69
C ALA A 258 18.09 -6.37 -7.94
N ASP A 259 17.64 -7.60 -7.76
CA ASP A 259 17.05 -8.39 -8.87
C ASP A 259 15.56 -8.08 -9.05
N LYS A 260 14.90 -7.62 -7.98
CA LYS A 260 13.46 -7.40 -7.93
C LYS A 260 13.13 -6.07 -7.29
N ARG A 261 12.01 -5.51 -7.71
CA ARG A 261 11.32 -4.41 -7.05
C ARG A 261 9.94 -4.84 -6.61
N PHE A 262 9.60 -4.41 -5.41
CA PHE A 262 8.25 -4.44 -4.89
C PHE A 262 7.74 -3.02 -4.73
N ALA A 263 6.66 -2.68 -5.42
CA ALA A 263 5.98 -1.41 -5.30
C ALA A 263 4.59 -1.63 -4.69
N ALA A 264 4.23 -0.81 -3.71
CA ALA A 264 2.92 -0.82 -3.08
C ALA A 264 2.32 0.58 -3.06
N TYR A 265 1.00 0.62 -3.19
CA TYR A 265 0.19 1.82 -3.18
C TYR A 265 -1.04 1.61 -2.32
N ALA A 266 -1.31 2.55 -1.43
CA ALA A 266 -2.58 2.65 -0.72
C ALA A 266 -3.12 4.08 -0.80
N ALA A 267 -4.43 4.23 -0.92
CA ALA A 267 -5.10 5.51 -0.82
C ALA A 267 -6.38 5.46 0.00
N THR A 268 -6.68 6.57 0.67
CA THR A 268 -7.98 6.81 1.28
C THR A 268 -8.77 7.76 0.40
N LEU A 269 -9.93 7.33 -0.08
CA LEU A 269 -10.86 8.14 -0.88
C LEU A 269 -12.20 8.28 -0.14
N GLU A 270 -12.89 9.40 -0.29
CA GLU A 270 -14.23 9.62 0.25
C GLU A 270 -15.24 9.70 -0.89
N VAL A 271 -16.31 8.91 -0.78
CA VAL A 271 -17.45 8.90 -1.69
C VAL A 271 -18.63 9.56 -0.98
N LEU A 272 -19.23 10.55 -1.62
CA LEU A 272 -20.39 11.28 -1.13
C LEU A 272 -21.71 10.64 -1.61
N PRO A 273 -22.85 10.94 -0.95
CA PRO A 273 -24.15 10.42 -1.35
C PRO A 273 -24.55 10.81 -2.77
#